data_AF-D3PU95-F1
#
_entry.id   AF-D3PU95-F1
#
_cell.length_a   1.000
_cell.length_b   1.000
_cell.length_c   1.000
_cell.angle_alpha   90.00
_cell.angle_beta   90.00
_cell.angle_gamma   90.00
#
_symmetry.space_group_name_H-M   'P 1'
#
loop_
_entity.id
_entity.type
_entity.pdbx_description
1 polymer ?
#
loop_
_entity_poly.entity_id
_entity_poly.type
_entity_poly.pdbx_seq_one_letter_code
_entity_poly.pdbx_strand_id
1 'polypeptide(L)'
;MTVPDFGELDPELARAEAALADGGALAGVRSALPDEAAAARFLNAVLADSGATPRLRRHAAGWRIVTLSAAAGAGDLAATASGLANLVAADGWRRVKQCSRPGCVATFIDRTNGVTRRYCRDHSRHEIPLGKGMSPPRPTTSAADDRPASQP
;
A
#
# COMPACT_ATOMS: atom_id res chain seq x y z
N MET A 1 -8.35 -17.12 8.97
CA MET A 1 -7.28 -16.19 8.57
C MET A 1 -7.17 -15.16 9.67
N THR A 2 -6.06 -15.14 10.40
CA THR A 2 -5.90 -14.24 11.55
C THR A 2 -5.43 -12.88 11.05
N VAL A 3 -6.14 -11.81 11.43
CA VAL A 3 -5.70 -10.44 11.13
C VAL A 3 -4.56 -10.09 12.09
N PRO A 4 -3.43 -9.54 11.61
CA PRO A 4 -2.36 -9.08 12.51
C PRO A 4 -2.90 -8.00 13.45
N ASP A 5 -2.48 -8.02 14.71
CA ASP A 5 -2.73 -6.91 15.61
C ASP A 5 -1.83 -5.73 15.20
N PHE A 6 -2.40 -4.80 14.43
CA PHE A 6 -1.66 -3.64 13.97
C PHE A 6 -1.27 -2.69 15.11
N GLY A 7 -1.98 -2.72 16.24
CA GLY A 7 -1.67 -1.91 17.40
C GLY A 7 -0.35 -2.32 18.05
N GLU A 8 -0.06 -3.62 18.08
CA GLU A 8 1.22 -4.15 18.58
C GLU A 8 2.41 -3.86 17.64
N LEU A 9 2.13 -3.59 16.36
CA LEU A 9 3.15 -3.32 15.34
C LEU A 9 3.39 -1.83 15.10
N ASP A 10 2.52 -0.96 15.60
CA ASP A 10 2.68 0.49 15.53
C ASP A 10 3.49 0.99 16.75
N PRO A 11 4.33 2.03 16.58
CA PRO A 11 4.43 2.93 15.42
C PRO A 11 5.34 2.44 14.27
N GLU A 12 6.07 1.35 14.44
CA GLU A 12 7.07 0.85 13.48
C GLU A 12 6.45 0.58 12.11
N LEU A 13 5.24 0.01 12.10
CA LEU A 13 4.52 -0.29 10.87
C LEU A 13 4.06 0.97 10.13
N ALA A 14 3.71 2.03 10.84
CA ALA A 14 3.38 3.32 10.23
C ALA A 14 4.61 3.94 9.55
N ARG A 15 5.78 3.86 10.19
CA ARG A 15 7.05 4.30 9.61
C ARG A 15 7.42 3.47 8.37
N ALA A 16 7.18 2.15 8.41
CA ALA A 16 7.41 1.27 7.28
C ALA A 16 6.53 1.63 6.07
N GLU A 17 5.24 1.92 6.29
CA GLU A 17 4.33 2.38 5.22
C GLU A 17 4.84 3.68 4.58
N ALA A 18 5.28 4.64 5.39
CA ALA A 18 5.85 5.90 4.88
C ALA A 18 7.12 5.68 4.06
N ALA A 19 8.06 4.88 4.55
CA ALA A 19 9.31 4.58 3.84
C ALA A 19 9.07 3.83 2.50
N LEU A 20 8.03 3.00 2.42
CA LEU A 20 7.60 2.33 1.18
C LEU A 20 6.96 3.30 0.19
N ALA A 21 6.20 4.29 0.68
CA ALA A 21 5.57 5.30 -0.16
C ALA A 21 6.62 6.23 -0.79
N ASP A 22 7.52 6.78 0.03
CA ASP A 22 8.45 7.83 -0.39
C ASP A 22 9.68 7.30 -1.14
N GLY A 23 9.90 5.98 -1.12
CA GLY A 23 11.08 5.39 -1.77
C GLY A 23 12.38 5.71 -1.03
N GLY A 24 12.32 5.82 0.30
CA GLY A 24 13.49 5.96 1.15
C GLY A 24 14.22 4.64 1.34
N ALA A 25 14.57 4.31 2.58
CA ALA A 25 15.37 3.12 2.89
C ALA A 25 14.74 1.77 2.47
N LEU A 26 13.44 1.74 2.13
CA LEU A 26 12.74 0.56 1.62
C LEU A 26 12.49 0.57 0.10
N ALA A 27 13.14 1.48 -0.65
CA ALA A 27 13.00 1.53 -2.11
C ALA A 27 13.35 0.20 -2.80
N GLY A 28 14.41 -0.48 -2.35
CA GLY A 28 14.80 -1.78 -2.89
C GLY A 28 13.72 -2.85 -2.67
N VAL A 29 13.05 -2.83 -1.52
CA VAL A 29 11.92 -3.73 -1.23
C VAL A 29 10.75 -3.45 -2.18
N ARG A 30 10.41 -2.17 -2.37
CA ARG A 30 9.36 -1.74 -3.31
C ARG A 30 9.64 -2.21 -4.73
N SER A 31 10.86 -1.97 -5.24
CA SER A 31 11.25 -2.31 -6.61
C SER A 31 11.34 -3.80 -6.86
N ALA A 32 11.59 -4.60 -5.83
CA ALA A 32 11.66 -6.05 -5.95
C ALA A 32 10.27 -6.72 -6.02
N LEU A 33 9.23 -6.10 -5.50
CA LEU A 33 7.87 -6.66 -5.60
C LEU A 33 7.39 -6.67 -7.06
N PRO A 34 6.74 -7.76 -7.52
CA PRO A 34 6.12 -8.83 -6.71
C PRO A 34 7.03 -10.03 -6.38
N ASP A 35 8.33 -10.00 -6.66
CA ASP A 35 9.25 -11.06 -6.21
C ASP A 35 9.49 -10.95 -4.69
N GLU A 36 8.69 -11.69 -3.93
CA GLU A 36 8.78 -11.77 -2.47
C GLU A 36 10.16 -12.19 -1.97
N ALA A 37 10.86 -13.06 -2.71
CA ALA A 37 12.17 -13.55 -2.31
C ALA A 37 13.26 -12.49 -2.51
N ALA A 38 13.17 -11.69 -3.58
CA ALA A 38 14.01 -10.51 -3.75
C ALA A 38 13.67 -9.42 -2.73
N ALA A 39 12.39 -9.16 -2.47
CA ALA A 39 11.94 -8.16 -1.49
C ALA A 39 12.43 -8.49 -0.07
N ALA A 40 12.36 -9.77 0.34
CA ALA A 40 12.89 -10.23 1.62
C ALA A 40 14.42 -10.12 1.72
N ARG A 41 15.14 -10.31 0.61
CA ARG A 41 16.60 -10.11 0.56
C ARG A 41 16.95 -8.65 0.81
N PHE A 42 16.27 -7.70 0.16
CA PHE A 42 16.45 -6.27 0.42
C PHE A 42 16.09 -5.89 1.86
N LEU A 43 14.98 -6.41 2.37
CA LEU A 43 14.56 -6.12 3.75
C LEU A 43 15.59 -6.66 4.77
N ASN A 44 16.12 -7.86 4.56
CA ASN A 44 17.19 -8.43 5.40
C ASN A 44 18.49 -7.63 5.32
N ALA A 45 18.83 -7.05 4.16
CA ALA A 45 19.99 -6.17 4.03
C ALA A 45 19.80 -4.89 4.84
N VAL A 46 18.65 -4.22 4.72
CA VAL A 46 18.32 -3.03 5.53
C VAL A 46 18.35 -3.34 7.03
N LEU A 47 17.84 -4.50 7.44
CA LEU A 47 17.89 -4.96 8.82
C LEU A 47 19.33 -5.23 9.29
N ALA A 48 20.22 -5.72 8.43
CA ALA A 48 21.62 -5.92 8.75
C ALA A 48 22.38 -4.61 8.90
N ASP A 49 22.20 -3.68 7.97
CA ASP A 49 22.90 -2.40 7.95
C ASP A 49 22.47 -1.49 9.11
N SER A 50 21.21 -1.60 9.54
CA SER A 50 20.66 -0.83 10.67
C SER A 50 20.96 -1.44 12.04
N GLY A 51 21.62 -2.61 12.10
CA GLY A 51 21.86 -3.34 13.34
C GLY A 51 20.61 -3.95 13.97
N ALA A 52 19.49 -3.96 13.24
CA ALA A 52 18.29 -4.65 13.68
C ALA A 52 18.56 -6.15 13.78
N THR A 53 17.95 -6.83 14.75
CA THR A 53 18.15 -8.27 14.95
C THR A 53 17.16 -9.20 14.21
N PRO A 54 15.92 -8.81 13.84
CA PRO A 54 15.03 -9.75 13.16
C PRO A 54 15.55 -10.02 11.75
N ARG A 55 15.48 -11.29 11.34
CA ARG A 55 15.74 -11.70 9.96
C ARG A 55 14.57 -12.52 9.44
N LEU A 56 14.13 -12.24 8.22
CA LEU A 56 13.11 -13.01 7.53
C LEU A 56 13.73 -14.24 6.88
N ARG A 57 13.14 -15.40 7.13
CA ARG A 57 13.39 -16.63 6.38
C ARG A 57 12.10 -17.17 5.78
N ARG A 58 12.22 -17.67 4.55
CA ARG A 58 11.14 -18.37 3.86
C ARG A 58 11.08 -19.82 4.37
N HIS A 59 9.89 -20.28 4.74
CA HIS A 59 9.59 -21.64 5.17
C HIS A 59 8.43 -22.21 4.33
N ALA A 60 8.19 -23.53 4.40
CA ALA A 60 7.15 -24.22 3.62
C ALA A 60 5.73 -23.67 3.84
N ALA A 61 5.45 -23.11 5.02
CA ALA A 61 4.16 -22.56 5.42
C ALA A 61 4.07 -21.02 5.35
N GLY A 62 5.11 -20.34 4.82
CA GLY A 62 5.16 -18.88 4.74
C GLY A 62 6.46 -18.28 5.27
N TRP A 63 6.40 -17.02 5.67
CA TRP A 63 7.56 -16.28 6.18
C TRP A 63 7.65 -16.38 7.71
N ARG A 64 8.86 -16.51 8.24
CA ARG A 64 9.11 -16.54 9.68
C ARG A 64 10.21 -15.54 10.02
N ILE A 65 10.05 -14.88 11.16
CA ILE A 65 11.16 -14.16 11.79
C ILE A 65 12.02 -15.16 12.54
N VAL A 66 13.33 -15.00 12.39
CA VAL A 66 14.33 -15.60 13.25
C VAL A 66 15.02 -14.44 13.95
N THR A 67 14.79 -14.25 15.25
CA THR A 67 15.40 -13.16 16.04
C THR A 67 16.24 -13.72 17.18
N LEU A 68 17.45 -13.18 17.34
CA LEU A 68 18.22 -13.14 18.59
C LEU A 68 17.92 -11.79 19.27
N SER A 69 17.76 -11.78 20.59
CA SER A 69 17.28 -10.67 21.47
C SER A 69 17.32 -9.24 20.92
N ALA A 70 16.23 -8.50 21.07
CA ALA A 70 16.18 -7.07 20.77
C ALA A 70 17.26 -6.29 21.57
N ALA A 71 18.10 -5.53 20.88
CA ALA A 71 18.92 -4.52 21.54
C ALA A 71 18.01 -3.37 21.97
N ALA A 72 18.10 -2.96 23.24
CA ALA A 72 17.51 -1.71 23.68
C ALA A 72 18.21 -0.56 22.93
N GLY A 73 17.44 0.25 22.18
CA GLY A 73 17.98 1.39 21.43
C GLY A 73 18.18 1.18 19.93
N ALA A 74 17.30 0.42 19.26
CA ALA A 74 17.28 0.37 17.80
C ALA A 74 17.00 1.76 17.20
N GLY A 75 17.83 2.22 16.27
CA GLY A 75 17.60 3.48 15.54
C GLY A 75 16.34 3.43 14.67
N ASP A 76 15.86 4.58 14.22
CA ASP A 76 14.59 4.70 13.47
C ASP A 76 14.48 3.76 12.26
N LEU A 77 15.60 3.54 11.55
CA LEU A 77 15.64 2.62 10.42
C LEU A 77 15.47 1.15 10.84
N ALA A 78 16.11 0.74 11.95
CA ALA A 78 15.98 -0.60 12.49
C ALA A 78 14.55 -0.86 12.98
N ALA A 79 13.94 0.12 13.63
CA ALA A 79 12.54 0.06 14.06
C ALA A 79 11.60 -0.08 12.85
N THR A 80 11.77 0.77 11.83
CA THR A 80 11.01 0.75 10.57
C THR A 80 11.08 -0.60 9.86
N ALA A 81 12.30 -1.13 9.67
CA ALA A 81 12.49 -2.40 8.98
C ALA A 81 11.96 -3.59 9.81
N SER A 82 12.07 -3.53 11.14
CA SER A 82 11.54 -4.55 12.04
C SER A 82 10.01 -4.63 12.00
N GLY A 83 9.31 -3.49 11.96
CA GLY A 83 7.85 -3.45 11.82
C GLY A 83 7.38 -4.15 10.54
N LEU A 84 8.04 -3.89 9.40
CA LEU A 84 7.71 -4.55 8.14
C LEU A 84 8.00 -6.07 8.21
N ALA A 85 9.12 -6.48 8.79
CA ALA A 85 9.44 -7.90 8.95
C ALA A 85 8.40 -8.63 9.80
N ASN A 86 7.92 -8.02 10.88
CA ASN A 86 6.88 -8.60 11.74
C ASN A 86 5.56 -8.78 10.99
N LEU A 87 5.15 -7.78 10.19
CA LEU A 87 3.97 -7.91 9.33
C LEU A 87 4.13 -9.08 8.35
N VAL A 88 5.27 -9.18 7.67
CA VAL A 88 5.53 -10.24 6.70
C VAL A 88 5.55 -11.61 7.37
N ALA A 89 6.07 -11.73 8.59
CA ALA A 89 6.01 -12.99 9.32
C ALA A 89 4.59 -13.37 9.79
N ALA A 90 3.77 -12.39 10.16
CA ALA A 90 2.39 -12.62 10.56
C ALA A 90 1.50 -13.01 9.37
N ASP A 91 1.70 -12.36 8.22
CA ASP A 91 0.71 -12.38 7.15
C ASP A 91 1.27 -12.48 5.72
N GLY A 92 2.58 -12.65 5.57
CA GLY A 92 3.25 -12.63 4.28
C GLY A 92 3.23 -11.26 3.60
N TRP A 93 3.55 -11.24 2.31
CA TRP A 93 3.61 -10.01 1.52
C TRP A 93 2.26 -9.52 1.01
N ARG A 94 1.16 -10.26 1.24
CA ARG A 94 -0.16 -9.96 0.64
C ARG A 94 -0.74 -8.59 1.01
N ARG A 95 -0.30 -8.03 2.14
CA ARG A 95 -0.70 -6.69 2.59
C ARG A 95 0.17 -5.58 2.02
N VAL A 96 1.33 -5.90 1.44
CA VAL A 96 2.21 -4.93 0.80
C VAL A 96 1.80 -4.82 -0.67
N LYS A 97 1.12 -3.72 -1.02
CA LYS A 97 0.48 -3.55 -2.32
C LYS A 97 0.96 -2.27 -3.01
N GLN A 98 1.00 -2.29 -4.33
CA GLN A 98 1.20 -1.08 -5.13
C GLN A 98 -0.13 -0.35 -5.32
N CYS A 99 -0.08 0.98 -5.34
CA CYS A 99 -1.27 1.79 -5.59
C CYS A 99 -1.83 1.53 -6.99
N SER A 100 -3.14 1.25 -7.08
CA SER A 100 -3.80 1.01 -8.38
C SER A 100 -4.09 2.28 -9.18
N ARG A 101 -3.70 3.48 -8.70
CA ARG A 101 -3.90 4.73 -9.45
C ARG A 101 -2.89 4.77 -10.62
N PRO A 102 -3.34 5.03 -11.87
CA PRO A 102 -2.43 5.21 -13.00
C PRO A 102 -1.39 6.30 -12.71
N GLY A 103 -0.11 6.00 -12.96
CA GLY A 103 1.00 6.93 -12.72
C GLY A 103 1.49 7.00 -11.27
N CYS A 104 0.85 6.30 -10.32
CA CYS A 104 1.34 6.21 -8.95
C CYS A 104 2.18 4.95 -8.75
N VAL A 105 3.41 5.13 -8.26
CA VAL A 105 4.33 4.02 -7.93
C VAL A 105 4.44 3.76 -6.43
N ALA A 106 3.60 4.42 -5.62
CA ALA A 106 3.63 4.28 -4.17
C ALA A 106 3.23 2.86 -3.76
N THR A 107 4.01 2.27 -2.85
CA THR A 107 3.65 1.02 -2.17
C THR A 107 3.08 1.35 -0.80
N PHE A 108 2.01 0.66 -0.41
CA PHE A 108 1.31 0.88 0.84
C PHE A 108 1.02 -0.44 1.55
N ILE A 109 0.66 -0.35 2.82
CA ILE A 109 0.27 -1.48 3.66
C ILE A 109 -1.26 -1.50 3.78
N ASP A 110 -1.88 -2.61 3.35
CA ASP A 110 -3.30 -2.86 3.48
C ASP A 110 -3.65 -3.34 4.90
N ARG A 111 -4.07 -2.37 5.72
CA ARG A 111 -4.53 -2.59 7.10
C ARG A 111 -6.01 -3.00 7.21
N THR A 112 -6.71 -3.23 6.09
CA THR A 112 -8.11 -3.69 6.14
C THR A 112 -8.17 -5.18 6.51
N ASN A 113 -9.17 -5.59 7.28
CA ASN A 113 -9.34 -6.99 7.68
C ASN A 113 -9.39 -7.93 6.47
N GLY A 114 -10.15 -7.53 5.44
CA GLY A 114 -10.36 -8.31 4.21
C GLY A 114 -9.29 -8.14 3.12
N VAL A 115 -8.24 -7.36 3.36
CA VAL A 115 -7.18 -7.08 2.37
C VAL A 115 -7.79 -6.52 1.06
N THR A 116 -8.73 -5.57 1.19
CA THR A 116 -9.53 -5.03 0.07
C THR A 116 -9.05 -3.66 -0.43
N ARG A 117 -8.14 -3.00 0.27
CA ARG A 117 -7.62 -1.68 -0.10
C ARG A 117 -6.80 -1.77 -1.38
N ARG A 118 -7.02 -0.82 -2.30
CA ARG A 118 -6.34 -0.71 -3.60
C ARG A 118 -5.49 0.55 -3.78
N TYR A 119 -5.68 1.56 -2.93
CA TYR A 119 -5.08 2.89 -3.08
C TYR A 119 -4.25 3.28 -1.84
N CYS A 120 -3.13 3.98 -2.05
CA CYS A 120 -2.31 4.55 -0.97
C CYS A 120 -3.06 5.64 -0.20
N ARG A 121 -2.51 6.17 0.90
CA ARG A 121 -3.25 7.12 1.77
C ARG A 121 -3.70 8.37 1.00
N ASP A 122 -2.83 8.88 0.14
CA ASP A 122 -3.08 10.07 -0.67
C ASP A 122 -4.20 9.87 -1.70
N HIS A 123 -4.36 8.64 -2.19
CA HIS A 123 -5.40 8.28 -3.17
C HIS A 123 -6.62 7.61 -2.55
N SER A 124 -6.55 7.20 -1.29
CA SER A 124 -7.66 6.53 -0.59
C SER A 124 -8.77 7.49 -0.15
N ARG A 125 -8.49 8.79 -0.07
CA ARG A 125 -9.45 9.82 0.33
C ARG A 125 -10.19 10.50 -0.84
N HIS A 126 -9.88 10.10 -2.07
CA HIS A 126 -10.63 10.52 -3.25
C HIS A 126 -11.24 9.30 -3.90
N GLU A 127 -12.56 9.20 -3.82
CA GLU A 127 -13.35 8.38 -4.74
C GLU A 127 -12.96 8.81 -6.16
N ILE A 128 -12.21 7.98 -6.88
CA ILE A 128 -12.02 8.17 -8.32
C ILE A 128 -13.35 7.79 -8.95
N PRO A 129 -14.12 8.70 -9.59
CA PRO A 129 -15.24 8.30 -10.40
C PRO A 129 -14.65 7.53 -11.58
N LEU A 130 -14.95 6.24 -11.67
CA LEU A 130 -14.63 5.43 -12.83
C LEU A 130 -15.30 6.10 -14.05
N GLY A 131 -14.49 6.51 -15.02
CA GLY A 131 -14.97 7.01 -16.30
C GLY A 131 -15.93 6.01 -16.93
N LYS A 132 -17.19 6.41 -17.06
CA LYS A 132 -18.15 5.79 -17.98
C LYS A 132 -18.18 6.64 -19.25
N GLY A 133 -18.01 5.96 -20.37
CA GLY A 133 -17.65 6.54 -21.66
C GLY A 133 -18.65 7.54 -22.24
N MET A 134 -18.09 8.36 -23.13
CA MET A 134 -18.67 8.88 -24.36
C MET A 134 -20.18 8.64 -24.57
N SER A 135 -20.94 9.73 -24.63
CA SER A 135 -21.91 9.95 -25.70
C SER A 135 -21.98 11.45 -25.97
N PRO A 136 -21.74 11.92 -27.21
CA PRO A 136 -22.07 13.30 -27.55
C PRO A 136 -23.60 13.48 -27.45
N PRO A 137 -24.09 14.69 -27.11
CA PRO A 137 -25.53 14.94 -27.14
C PRO A 137 -26.04 14.75 -28.57
N ARG A 138 -27.09 13.93 -28.75
CA ARG A 138 -27.85 13.90 -30.00
C ARG A 138 -28.46 15.30 -30.20
N PRO A 139 -28.42 15.89 -31.40
CA PRO A 139 -29.28 17.01 -31.70
C PRO A 139 -30.73 16.51 -31.72
N THR A 140 -31.55 16.95 -30.77
CA THR A 140 -33.00 16.76 -30.83
C THR A 140 -33.56 17.78 -31.80
N THR A 141 -34.01 17.29 -32.95
CA THR A 141 -34.86 18.01 -33.89
C THR A 141 -36.24 18.27 -33.28
N SER A 142 -36.90 19.31 -33.79
CA SER A 142 -38.33 19.66 -33.70
C SER A 142 -38.69 20.60 -32.54
N ALA A 143 -38.94 21.89 -32.77
CA ALA A 143 -39.99 22.55 -33.58
C ALA A 143 -41.36 22.59 -32.88
N ALA A 144 -41.92 23.81 -32.90
CA ALA A 144 -43.29 24.25 -32.64
C ALA A 144 -43.78 24.27 -31.17
N ASP A 145 -44.01 25.48 -30.67
CA ASP A 145 -45.31 25.92 -30.13
C ASP A 145 -45.29 27.47 -30.06
N ASP A 146 -45.81 28.15 -31.08
CA ASP A 146 -47.16 28.75 -31.12
C ASP A 146 -47.28 30.03 -30.25
N ARG A 147 -47.08 31.20 -30.90
CA ARG A 147 -47.37 32.53 -30.34
C ARG A 147 -48.67 33.03 -30.98
N PRO A 148 -49.75 33.20 -30.22
CA PRO A 148 -50.79 34.14 -30.61
C PRO A 148 -50.70 35.39 -29.74
N ALA A 149 -50.55 36.55 -30.40
CA ALA A 149 -51.02 37.83 -29.87
C ALA A 149 -51.09 38.85 -31.00
N SER A 150 -52.17 38.79 -31.77
CA SER A 150 -52.75 39.97 -32.41
C SER A 150 -53.68 40.62 -31.38
N GLN A 151 -53.35 41.87 -30.99
CA GLN A 151 -54.17 43.09 -31.22
C GLN A 151 -55.30 43.34 -30.20
N PRO A 152 -55.86 44.55 -30.08
CA PRO A 152 -55.73 45.76 -30.94
C PRO A 152 -54.72 46.82 -30.48
#